data_AF-A0A963ZYM3-F1
#
_entry.id   AF-A0A963ZYM3-F1
#
_cell.length_a   1.000
_cell.length_b   1.000
_cell.length_c   1.000
_cell.angle_alpha   90.00
_cell.angle_beta   90.00
_cell.angle_gamma   90.00
#
_symmetry.space_group_name_H-M   'P 1'
#
loop_
_entity.id
_entity.type
_entity.pdbx_description
1 polymer ?
#
loop_
_entity_poly.entity_id
_entity_poly.type
_entity_poly.pdbx_seq_one_letter_code
_entity_poly.pdbx_strand_id
1 'polypeptide(L)'
;MQQDRLEQFIWSNREAFDDASPGLRVWAQLERQLDAGHKRRFSPRSLLKYAAAVLLLLTAGAAIGFYLNNPKNQEQPLTASGSELSDLENYYNQQVDQKFAQLAKYNYDPTIKADLDQIDQAMLELKQELSVAPKGKEKEIIQRLIKSYQLKIQILEKMLDFVQPDEPSNETIATNEVSI
;
A
#
# COMPACT_ATOMS: atom_id res chain seq x y z
N MET A 1 -13.49 -25.90 -50.25
CA MET A 1 -12.14 -25.40 -49.92
C MET A 1 -11.18 -26.11 -50.85
N GLN A 2 -10.44 -25.40 -51.69
CA GLN A 2 -9.50 -26.00 -52.63
C GLN A 2 -8.22 -26.34 -51.84
N GLN A 3 -7.82 -27.61 -51.80
CA GLN A 3 -6.54 -28.01 -51.20
C GLN A 3 -5.39 -27.45 -52.03
N ASP A 4 -4.42 -26.84 -51.36
CA ASP A 4 -3.31 -26.16 -52.01
C ASP A 4 -2.40 -27.19 -52.72
N ARG A 5 -1.75 -26.79 -53.82
CA ARG A 5 -0.98 -27.72 -54.67
C ARG A 5 0.15 -28.40 -53.89
N LEU A 6 0.71 -27.69 -52.91
CA LEU A 6 1.72 -28.18 -51.97
C LEU A 6 1.15 -29.22 -50.99
N GLU A 7 -0.07 -29.03 -50.53
CA GLU A 7 -0.74 -29.94 -49.60
C GLU A 7 -1.00 -31.30 -50.25
N GLN A 8 -1.49 -31.29 -51.50
CA GLN A 8 -1.68 -32.52 -52.29
C GLN A 8 -0.35 -33.23 -52.58
N PHE A 9 0.73 -32.49 -52.83
CA PHE A 9 2.06 -33.05 -53.02
C PHE A 9 2.59 -33.73 -51.74
N ILE A 10 2.45 -33.08 -50.59
CA ILE A 10 2.90 -33.64 -49.30
C ILE A 10 2.10 -34.89 -48.96
N TRP A 11 0.78 -34.87 -49.16
CA TRP A 11 -0.07 -36.03 -48.89
C TRP A 11 0.23 -37.21 -49.82
N SER A 12 0.37 -36.96 -51.12
CA SER A 12 0.65 -38.02 -52.10
C SER A 12 2.03 -38.66 -51.94
N ASN A 13 2.98 -37.97 -51.28
CA ASN A 13 4.34 -38.46 -51.06
C ASN A 13 4.62 -38.81 -49.60
N ARG A 14 3.60 -38.83 -48.73
CA ARG A 14 3.77 -38.99 -47.27
C ARG A 14 4.54 -40.26 -46.91
N GLU A 15 4.27 -41.37 -47.57
CA GLU A 15 4.97 -42.63 -47.32
C GLU A 15 6.48 -42.50 -47.57
N ALA A 16 6.90 -41.74 -48.59
CA ALA A 16 8.31 -41.48 -48.87
C ALA A 16 8.97 -40.54 -47.85
N PHE A 17 8.18 -39.73 -47.13
CA PHE A 17 8.67 -38.89 -46.03
C PHE A 17 8.77 -39.66 -44.71
N ASP A 18 7.85 -40.60 -44.45
CA ASP A 18 7.74 -41.34 -43.18
C ASP A 18 8.52 -42.69 -43.18
N ASP A 19 9.18 -43.07 -44.28
CA ASP A 19 9.90 -44.35 -44.44
C ASP A 19 11.15 -44.48 -43.55
N ALA A 20 11.85 -43.38 -43.29
CA ALA A 20 13.10 -43.39 -42.56
C ALA A 20 12.90 -43.19 -41.04
N SER A 21 12.63 -44.28 -40.32
CA SER A 21 12.74 -44.24 -38.85
C SER A 21 14.21 -44.31 -38.40
N PRO A 22 14.69 -43.39 -37.54
CA PRO A 22 16.06 -43.45 -37.04
C PRO A 22 16.30 -44.75 -36.28
N GLY A 23 17.50 -45.32 -36.39
CA GLY A 23 17.85 -46.54 -35.66
C GLY A 23 17.77 -46.33 -34.14
N LEU A 24 17.39 -47.38 -33.39
CA LEU A 24 17.21 -47.34 -31.92
C LEU A 24 18.40 -46.74 -31.17
N ARG A 25 19.62 -46.89 -31.70
CA ARG A 25 20.83 -46.33 -31.10
C ARG A 25 20.84 -44.81 -31.11
N VAL A 26 20.38 -44.20 -32.19
CA VAL A 26 20.30 -42.73 -32.34
C VAL A 26 19.25 -42.18 -31.37
N TRP A 27 18.09 -42.83 -31.29
CA TRP A 27 17.05 -42.49 -30.33
C TRP A 27 17.52 -42.62 -28.88
N ALA A 28 18.15 -43.73 -28.51
CA ALA A 28 18.69 -43.93 -27.17
C ALA A 28 19.77 -42.89 -26.80
N GLN A 29 20.52 -42.38 -27.78
CA GLN A 29 21.53 -41.35 -27.58
C GLN A 29 20.92 -39.95 -27.44
N LEU A 30 19.82 -39.66 -28.14
CA LEU A 30 19.04 -38.45 -27.97
C LEU A 30 18.33 -38.43 -26.61
N GLU A 31 17.69 -39.53 -26.22
CA GLU A 31 16.99 -39.65 -24.94
C GLU A 31 17.95 -39.41 -23.76
N ARG A 32 19.17 -39.97 -23.83
CA ARG A 32 20.22 -39.70 -22.84
C ARG A 32 20.67 -38.24 -22.82
N GLN A 33 20.65 -37.54 -23.95
CA GLN A 33 21.01 -36.12 -24.01
C GLN A 33 19.89 -35.21 -23.49
N LEU A 34 18.62 -35.59 -23.69
CA LEU A 34 17.47 -34.88 -23.11
C LEU A 34 17.38 -35.10 -21.59
N ASP A 35 17.60 -36.32 -21.10
CA ASP A 35 17.64 -36.64 -19.67
C ASP A 35 18.87 -36.05 -18.95
N ALA A 36 19.95 -35.79 -19.70
CA ALA A 36 21.09 -35.02 -19.22
C ALA A 36 20.80 -33.50 -19.15
N GLY A 37 19.57 -33.09 -19.45
CA GLY A 37 19.03 -31.74 -19.26
C GLY A 37 19.32 -31.23 -17.85
N HIS A 38 20.36 -30.41 -17.76
CA HIS A 38 20.71 -29.47 -16.69
C HIS A 38 19.98 -29.72 -15.35
N LYS A 39 20.38 -30.78 -14.64
CA LYS A 39 20.15 -30.83 -13.19
C LYS A 39 21.04 -29.77 -12.57
N ARG A 40 20.62 -28.50 -12.62
CA ARG A 40 21.20 -27.42 -11.83
C ARG A 40 21.13 -27.89 -10.40
N ARG A 41 22.25 -28.39 -9.89
CA ARG A 41 22.40 -28.72 -8.47
C ARG A 41 22.21 -27.40 -7.73
N PHE A 42 20.99 -27.18 -7.24
CA PHE A 42 20.74 -26.09 -6.31
C PHE A 42 21.63 -26.35 -5.11
N SER A 43 22.70 -25.55 -5.00
CA SER A 43 23.56 -25.57 -3.82
C SER A 43 22.81 -24.84 -2.72
N PRO A 44 22.36 -25.52 -1.65
CA PRO A 44 21.64 -24.87 -0.55
C PRO A 44 22.52 -23.85 0.17
N ARG A 45 23.85 -23.94 0.00
CA ARG A 45 24.82 -22.96 0.54
C ARG A 45 24.71 -21.57 -0.10
N SER A 46 24.13 -21.45 -1.30
CA SER A 46 23.92 -20.14 -1.93
C SER A 46 22.62 -19.47 -1.48
N LEU A 47 21.62 -20.23 -1.03
CA LEU A 47 20.37 -19.70 -0.46
C LEU A 47 20.56 -19.18 0.97
N LEU A 48 21.48 -19.80 1.72
CA LEU A 48 21.87 -19.34 3.06
C LEU A 48 22.47 -17.92 3.09
N LYS A 49 23.08 -17.46 1.99
CA LYS A 49 23.65 -16.10 1.92
C LYS A 49 22.58 -15.00 1.90
N TYR A 50 21.41 -15.30 1.36
CA TYR A 50 20.29 -14.36 1.30
C TYR A 50 19.39 -14.45 2.54
N ALA A 51 19.46 -15.56 3.29
CA ALA A 51 18.67 -15.75 4.51
C ALA A 51 18.99 -14.68 5.57
N ALA A 52 20.25 -14.25 5.73
CA ALA A 52 20.60 -13.20 6.68
C ALA A 52 20.00 -11.84 6.34
N ALA A 53 19.99 -11.46 5.05
CA ALA A 53 19.39 -10.21 4.59
C ALA A 53 17.86 -10.22 4.71
N VAL A 54 17.23 -11.35 4.37
CA VAL A 54 15.77 -11.53 4.55
C VAL A 54 15.41 -11.54 6.03
N LEU A 55 16.19 -12.19 6.88
CA LEU A 55 15.98 -12.16 8.33
C LEU A 55 16.17 -10.76 8.90
N LEU A 56 17.17 -9.98 8.46
CA LEU A 56 17.34 -8.58 8.86
C LEU A 56 16.17 -7.69 8.39
N LEU A 57 15.69 -7.88 7.16
CA LEU A 57 14.53 -7.14 6.66
C LEU A 57 13.25 -7.53 7.40
N LEU A 58 13.05 -8.81 7.70
CA LEU A 58 11.90 -9.28 8.48
C LEU A 58 11.98 -8.85 9.94
N THR A 59 13.15 -8.84 10.57
CA THR A 59 13.29 -8.36 11.96
C THR A 59 13.17 -6.85 12.05
N ALA A 60 13.72 -6.09 11.10
CA ALA A 60 13.54 -4.64 11.03
C ALA A 60 12.06 -4.30 10.75
N GLY A 61 11.43 -4.97 9.78
CA GLY A 61 10.01 -4.80 9.47
C GLY A 61 9.10 -5.21 10.62
N ALA A 62 9.37 -6.33 11.30
CA ALA A 62 8.61 -6.77 12.47
C ALA A 62 8.82 -5.87 13.69
N ALA A 63 10.03 -5.34 13.91
CA ALA A 63 10.28 -4.37 14.97
C ALA A 63 9.48 -3.09 14.73
N ILE A 64 9.56 -2.51 13.52
CA ILE A 64 8.79 -1.32 13.15
C ILE A 64 7.29 -1.60 13.26
N GLY A 65 6.83 -2.74 12.74
CA GLY A 65 5.43 -3.18 12.83
C GLY A 65 4.96 -3.36 14.27
N PHE A 66 5.78 -3.90 15.16
CA PHE A 66 5.44 -4.06 16.58
C PHE A 66 5.48 -2.73 17.36
N TYR A 67 6.38 -1.82 16.99
CA TYR A 67 6.39 -0.45 17.54
C TYR A 67 5.14 0.33 17.11
N LEU A 68 4.69 0.18 15.87
CA LEU A 68 3.49 0.85 15.34
C LEU A 68 2.18 0.16 15.77
N ASN A 69 2.22 -1.16 16.01
CA ASN A 69 1.04 -1.97 16.39
C ASN A 69 0.97 -2.29 17.89
N ASN A 70 1.68 -1.54 18.73
CA ASN A 70 1.39 -1.50 20.16
C ASN A 70 0.39 -0.37 20.41
N PRO A 71 -0.94 -0.63 20.47
CA PRO A 71 -1.84 0.24 21.21
C PRO A 71 -1.57 0.01 22.71
N LYS A 72 -0.34 0.33 23.14
CA LYS A 72 -0.08 0.50 24.56
C LYS A 72 -0.80 1.77 24.91
N ASN A 73 -1.85 1.62 25.72
CA ASN A 73 -2.41 2.69 26.54
C ASN A 73 -1.26 3.39 27.27
N GLN A 74 -0.65 4.35 26.60
CA GLN A 74 0.25 5.31 27.16
C GLN A 74 -0.64 6.50 27.48
N GLU A 75 -1.29 6.39 28.63
CA GLU A 75 -1.40 7.52 29.54
C GLU A 75 0.03 7.88 30.02
N GLN A 76 0.92 8.17 29.08
CA GLN A 76 2.13 8.90 29.40
C GLN A 76 1.68 10.33 29.58
N PRO A 77 2.03 10.97 30.71
CA PRO A 77 1.68 12.35 30.90
C PRO A 77 2.50 13.13 29.88
N LEU A 78 1.92 13.47 28.71
CA LEU A 78 2.51 14.17 27.55
C LEU A 78 3.56 15.21 27.96
N THR A 79 4.80 14.83 28.26
CA THR A 79 5.89 15.80 28.39
C THR A 79 6.38 15.95 26.98
N ALA A 80 5.62 16.73 26.19
CA ALA A 80 5.87 16.93 24.79
C ALA A 80 7.27 17.48 24.64
N SER A 81 8.17 16.63 24.16
CA SER A 81 9.44 17.12 23.65
C SER A 81 9.10 17.89 22.38
N GLY A 82 9.64 19.09 22.18
CA GLY A 82 9.30 19.92 21.00
C GLY A 82 9.44 19.19 19.65
N SER A 83 10.29 18.14 19.60
CA SER A 83 10.40 17.22 18.45
C SER A 83 9.13 16.41 18.18
N GLU A 84 8.50 15.82 19.20
CA GLU A 84 7.31 14.97 19.04
C GLU A 84 6.12 15.78 18.50
N LEU A 85 6.00 17.03 18.95
CA LEU A 85 4.99 17.95 18.43
C LEU A 85 5.24 18.28 16.96
N SER A 86 6.49 18.57 16.58
CA SER A 86 6.84 18.87 15.20
C SER A 86 6.54 17.70 14.25
N ASP A 87 6.85 16.47 14.67
CA ASP A 87 6.56 15.26 13.88
C ASP A 87 5.05 15.07 13.70
N LEU A 88 4.29 15.29 14.78
CA LEU A 88 2.84 15.23 14.77
C LEU A 88 2.22 16.30 13.85
N GLU A 89 2.71 17.53 13.90
CA GLU A 89 2.26 18.62 13.02
C GLU A 89 2.51 18.28 11.55
N ASN A 90 3.70 17.78 11.22
CA ASN A 90 4.04 17.37 9.86
C ASN A 90 3.07 16.29 9.35
N TYR A 91 2.77 15.29 10.19
CA TYR A 91 1.82 14.22 9.85
C TYR A 91 0.42 14.77 9.52
N TYR A 92 -0.13 15.65 10.36
CA TYR A 92 -1.45 16.22 10.14
C TYR A 92 -1.48 17.19 8.94
N ASN A 93 -0.45 18.02 8.78
CA ASN A 93 -0.32 18.91 7.63
C ASN A 93 -0.30 18.13 6.31
N GLN A 94 0.45 17.03 6.25
CA GLN A 94 0.49 16.17 5.07
C GLN A 94 -0.89 15.62 4.71
N GLN A 95 -1.69 15.19 5.69
CA GLN A 95 -3.06 14.72 5.43
C GLN A 95 -3.98 15.84 4.94
N VAL A 96 -3.90 17.02 5.56
CA VAL A 96 -4.65 18.20 5.15
C VAL A 96 -4.33 18.55 3.69
N ASP A 97 -3.05 18.60 3.32
CA ASP A 97 -2.60 18.90 1.95
C ASP A 97 -3.11 17.86 0.95
N GLN A 98 -3.06 16.57 1.31
CA GLN A 98 -3.59 15.49 0.48
C GLN A 98 -5.09 15.63 0.23
N LYS A 99 -5.88 15.88 1.28
CA LYS A 99 -7.34 16.05 1.17
C LYS A 99 -7.69 17.32 0.40
N PHE A 100 -6.96 18.41 0.62
CA PHE A 100 -7.14 19.65 -0.11
C PHE A 100 -6.81 19.48 -1.61
N ALA A 101 -5.73 18.78 -1.93
CA ALA A 101 -5.38 18.44 -3.31
C ALA A 101 -6.43 17.53 -3.99
N GLN A 102 -7.14 16.70 -3.21
CA GLN A 102 -8.28 15.92 -3.71
C GLN A 102 -9.50 16.82 -3.95
N LEU A 103 -9.83 17.70 -2.99
CA LEU A 103 -10.93 18.67 -3.14
C LEU A 103 -10.71 19.60 -4.34
N ALA A 104 -9.49 20.05 -4.58
CA ALA A 104 -9.14 20.93 -5.70
C ALA A 104 -9.37 20.30 -7.08
N LYS A 105 -9.54 18.97 -7.17
CA LYS A 105 -9.92 18.28 -8.42
C LYS A 105 -11.39 18.51 -8.77
N TYR A 106 -12.17 19.00 -7.81
CA TYR A 106 -13.59 19.24 -7.96
C TYR A 106 -13.89 20.74 -7.75
N ASN A 107 -15.03 21.21 -8.28
CA ASN A 107 -15.49 22.58 -8.00
C ASN A 107 -16.08 22.65 -6.59
N TYR A 108 -15.23 22.99 -5.61
CA TYR A 108 -15.64 23.21 -4.23
C TYR A 108 -16.00 24.69 -3.97
N ASP A 109 -16.80 24.94 -2.93
CA ASP A 109 -17.24 26.28 -2.54
C ASP A 109 -16.06 27.10 -1.96
N PRO A 110 -15.76 28.30 -2.50
CA PRO A 110 -14.68 29.14 -2.00
C PRO A 110 -14.85 29.60 -0.54
N THR A 111 -16.05 29.58 0.03
CA THR A 111 -16.30 29.90 1.45
C THR A 111 -15.57 28.93 2.40
N ILE A 112 -15.38 27.67 1.98
CA ILE A 112 -14.71 26.64 2.77
C ILE A 112 -13.25 27.00 3.04
N LYS A 113 -12.60 27.67 2.08
CA LYS A 113 -11.23 28.13 2.29
C LYS A 113 -11.16 29.17 3.41
N ALA A 114 -12.12 30.08 3.47
CA ALA A 114 -12.20 31.07 4.53
C ALA A 114 -12.45 30.43 5.91
N ASP A 115 -13.30 29.40 5.97
CA ASP A 115 -13.56 28.65 7.22
C ASP A 115 -12.32 27.88 7.69
N LEU A 116 -11.55 27.29 6.76
CA LEU A 116 -10.28 26.65 7.08
C LEU A 116 -9.22 27.65 7.55
N ASP A 117 -9.17 28.83 6.93
CA ASP A 117 -8.25 29.91 7.33
C ASP A 117 -8.55 30.38 8.77
N GLN A 118 -9.82 30.42 9.19
CA GLN A 118 -10.20 30.73 10.58
C GLN A 118 -9.69 29.67 11.57
N ILE A 119 -9.80 28.38 11.21
CA ILE A 119 -9.26 27.29 12.03
C ILE A 119 -7.73 27.41 12.14
N ASP A 120 -7.05 27.75 11.04
CA ASP A 120 -5.60 27.95 11.00
C ASP A 120 -5.16 29.13 11.89
N GLN A 121 -5.93 30.22 11.91
CA GLN A 121 -5.69 31.33 12.83
C GLN A 121 -5.81 30.90 14.30
N ALA A 122 -6.89 30.19 14.66
CA ALA A 122 -7.07 29.68 16.02
C ALA A 122 -5.95 28.72 16.45
N MET A 123 -5.45 27.88 15.53
CA MET A 123 -4.31 27.01 15.80
C MET A 123 -3.01 27.80 16.00
N LEU A 124 -2.81 28.89 15.27
CA LEU A 124 -1.63 29.75 15.42
C LEU A 124 -1.62 30.43 16.79
N GLU A 125 -2.78 30.86 17.27
CA GLU A 125 -2.95 31.38 18.64
C GLU A 125 -2.60 30.33 19.69
N LEU A 126 -3.07 29.08 19.53
CA LEU A 126 -2.71 27.97 20.42
C LEU A 126 -1.20 27.69 20.42
N LYS A 127 -0.52 27.79 19.27
CA LYS A 127 0.94 27.63 19.19
C LYS A 127 1.69 28.76 19.88
N GLN A 128 1.20 29.98 19.80
CA GLN A 128 1.75 31.12 20.53
C GLN A 128 1.56 30.93 22.04
N GLU A 129 0.38 30.52 22.48
CA GLU A 129 0.10 30.22 23.89
C GLU A 129 1.00 29.10 24.40
N LEU A 130 1.24 28.06 23.58
CA LEU A 130 2.14 26.96 23.92
C LEU A 130 3.58 27.44 24.15
N SER A 131 4.04 28.42 23.36
CA SER A 131 5.41 28.95 23.46
C SER A 131 5.68 29.73 24.75
N VAL A 132 4.64 30.27 25.38
CA VAL A 132 4.71 31.04 26.63
C VAL A 132 4.05 30.32 27.82
N ALA A 133 3.62 29.06 27.62
CA ALA A 133 2.85 28.32 28.60
C ALA A 133 3.67 27.99 29.86
N PRO A 134 3.09 28.12 31.06
CA PRO A 134 3.73 27.63 32.28
C PRO A 134 3.73 26.10 32.31
N LYS A 135 4.79 25.51 32.91
CA LYS A 135 4.96 24.06 33.04
C LYS A 135 3.69 23.39 33.56
N GLY A 136 3.11 22.49 32.75
CA GLY A 136 1.90 21.73 33.06
C GLY A 136 0.69 22.07 32.19
N LYS A 137 0.57 23.30 31.67
CA LYS A 137 -0.52 23.67 30.73
C LYS A 137 -0.21 23.35 29.27
N GLU A 138 1.06 23.15 28.94
CA GLU A 138 1.53 22.75 27.61
C GLU A 138 0.76 21.54 27.06
N LYS A 139 0.50 20.54 27.91
CA LYS A 139 -0.19 19.30 27.52
C LYS A 139 -1.61 19.56 27.06
N GLU A 140 -2.31 20.43 27.78
CA GLU A 140 -3.68 20.80 27.47
C GLU A 140 -3.76 21.58 26.16
N ILE A 141 -2.83 22.53 25.97
CA ILE A 141 -2.74 23.32 24.73
C ILE A 141 -2.41 22.42 23.54
N ILE A 142 -1.47 21.50 23.68
CA ILE A 142 -1.13 20.51 22.64
C ILE A 142 -2.33 19.63 22.32
N GLN A 143 -3.07 19.15 23.32
CA GLN A 143 -4.26 18.33 23.08
C GLN A 143 -5.33 19.12 22.32
N ARG A 144 -5.54 20.40 22.64
CA ARG A 144 -6.44 21.29 21.91
C ARG A 144 -5.97 21.51 20.47
N LEU A 145 -4.67 21.67 20.27
CA LEU A 145 -4.07 21.81 18.93
C LEU A 145 -4.28 20.54 18.10
N ILE A 146 -4.02 19.35 18.66
CA ILE A 146 -4.28 18.06 18.00
C ILE A 146 -5.76 17.93 17.60
N LYS A 147 -6.69 18.24 18.52
CA LYS A 147 -8.12 18.23 18.23
C LYS A 147 -8.50 19.17 17.09
N SER A 148 -7.85 20.33 17.01
CA SER A 148 -8.08 21.30 15.93
C SER A 148 -7.64 20.75 14.58
N TYR A 149 -6.48 20.08 14.50
CA TYR A 149 -6.05 19.37 13.30
C TYR A 149 -7.03 18.27 12.87
N GLN A 150 -7.51 17.47 13.83
CA GLN A 150 -8.48 16.41 13.56
C GLN A 150 -9.81 16.97 13.03
N LEU A 151 -10.30 18.06 13.62
CA LEU A 151 -11.50 18.75 13.15
C LEU A 151 -11.32 19.25 11.71
N LYS A 152 -10.17 19.87 11.40
CA LYS A 152 -9.84 20.34 10.05
C LYS A 152 -9.93 19.21 9.03
N ILE A 153 -9.37 18.04 9.34
CA ILE A 153 -9.44 16.85 8.48
C ILE A 153 -10.87 16.36 8.33
N GLN A 154 -11.65 16.25 9.41
CA GLN A 154 -13.05 15.81 9.34
C GLN A 154 -13.92 16.70 8.46
N ILE A 155 -13.71 18.02 8.51
CA ILE A 155 -14.42 18.96 7.64
C ILE A 155 -14.03 18.72 6.17
N LEU A 156 -12.73 18.58 5.89
CA LEU A 156 -12.22 18.31 4.54
C LEU A 156 -12.76 16.97 4.00
N GLU A 157 -12.83 15.94 4.84
CA GLU A 157 -13.38 14.63 4.48
C GLU A 157 -14.86 14.70 4.17
N LYS A 158 -15.65 15.31 5.07
CA LYS A 158 -17.09 15.49 4.85
C LYS A 158 -17.36 16.29 3.57
N MET A 159 -16.53 17.29 3.28
CA MET A 159 -16.65 18.03 2.03
C MET A 159 -16.30 17.17 0.82
N LEU A 160 -15.27 16.33 0.93
CA LEU A 160 -14.91 15.43 -0.16
C LEU A 160 -16.03 14.45 -0.44
N ASP A 161 -16.69 13.91 0.59
CA ASP A 161 -17.87 13.05 0.45
C ASP A 161 -19.03 13.74 -0.26
N PHE A 162 -19.24 15.04 -0.03
CA PHE A 162 -20.29 15.79 -0.73
C PHE A 162 -20.00 16.02 -2.21
N VAL A 163 -18.72 16.12 -2.58
CA VAL A 163 -18.31 16.50 -3.93
C VAL A 163 -17.89 15.30 -4.78
N GLN A 164 -17.47 14.21 -4.15
CA GLN A 164 -17.18 12.95 -4.80
C GLN A 164 -18.51 12.20 -5.04
N PRO A 165 -18.94 11.97 -6.29
CA PRO A 165 -20.12 11.16 -6.56
C PRO A 165 -19.85 9.72 -6.11
N ASP A 166 -20.84 9.13 -5.41
CA ASP A 166 -20.80 7.82 -4.75
C ASP A 166 -20.03 6.75 -5.55
N GLU A 167 -18.80 6.45 -5.12
CA GLU A 167 -18.24 5.12 -5.29
C GLU A 167 -18.90 4.26 -4.20
N PRO A 168 -19.69 3.23 -4.53
CA PRO A 168 -20.44 2.47 -3.53
C PRO A 168 -19.47 1.73 -2.61
N SER A 169 -19.29 2.26 -1.40
CA SER A 169 -18.73 1.53 -0.28
C SER A 169 -19.62 0.34 0.00
N ASN A 170 -19.14 -0.84 -0.38
CA ASN A 170 -19.82 -2.12 -0.23
C ASN A 170 -19.90 -2.49 1.27
N GLU A 171 -20.84 -1.89 2.00
CA GLU A 171 -21.32 -2.38 3.28
C GLU A 171 -22.19 -3.61 3.03
N THR A 172 -21.57 -4.78 3.12
CA THR A 172 -22.28 -6.05 3.32
C THR A 172 -23.07 -5.94 4.63
N ILE A 173 -24.34 -5.55 4.55
CA ILE A 173 -25.30 -5.72 5.64
C ILE A 173 -25.50 -7.22 5.79
N ALA A 174 -24.86 -7.80 6.81
CA ALA A 174 -25.19 -9.10 7.32
C ALA A 174 -26.66 -9.09 7.75
N THR A 175 -27.51 -9.69 6.94
CA THR A 175 -28.87 -10.08 7.30
C THR A 175 -28.79 -11.11 8.41
N ASN A 176 -28.80 -10.64 9.66
CA ASN A 176 -29.15 -11.49 10.79
C ASN A 176 -30.67 -11.71 10.73
N GLU A 177 -31.06 -12.83 10.13
CA GLU A 177 -32.39 -13.37 10.27
C GLU A 177 -32.67 -13.64 11.76
N VAL A 178 -33.54 -12.82 12.34
CA VAL A 178 -34.25 -13.18 13.57
C VAL A 178 -35.54 -13.85 13.13
N SER A 179 -35.51 -15.18 13.07
CA SER A 179 -36.72 -16.01 13.08
C SER A 179 -37.50 -15.77 14.37
N ILE A 180 -38.75 -15.36 14.23
CA ILE A 180 -39.85 -15.68 15.16
C ILE A 180 -40.81 -16.57 14.40
#